data_AF-A0A2X1L6J9-F1
#
_entry.id   AF-A0A2X1L6J9-F1
#
_cell.length_a   1.000
_cell.length_b   1.000
_cell.length_c   1.000
_cell.angle_alpha   90.00
_cell.angle_beta   90.00
_cell.angle_gamma   90.00
#
_symmetry.space_group_name_H-M   'P 1'
#
loop_
_entity.id
_entity.type
_entity.pdbx_description
1 polymer ?
#
loop_
_entity_poly.entity_id
_entity_poly.type
_entity_poly.pdbx_seq_one_letter_code
_entity_poly.pdbx_strand_id
1 'polypeptide(L)' 'MKGVLGYTEDDVVSTDFNGEVCTSVFDAKAGIALNDNFVKLVSWYDNETGYSNKVLDLIAHISK' A
#
# COMPACT_ATOMS: atom_id res chain seq x y z
N MET A 1 -8.89 3.46 -5.85
CA MET A 1 -7.79 2.72 -6.49
C MET A 1 -7.84 1.24 -6.08
N LYS A 2 -8.95 0.55 -6.40
CA LYS A 2 -9.22 -0.81 -5.93
C LYS A 2 -8.12 -1.77 -6.39
N GLY A 3 -7.55 -2.54 -5.45
CA GLY A 3 -6.48 -3.52 -5.73
C GLY A 3 -5.10 -2.90 -5.99
N VAL A 4 -4.91 -1.59 -5.78
CA VAL A 4 -3.61 -0.92 -5.87
C VAL A 4 -3.28 -0.24 -4.53
N LEU A 5 -4.24 0.50 -3.97
CA LEU A 5 -4.12 1.18 -2.68
C LEU A 5 -5.08 0.56 -1.67
N GLY A 6 -4.54 0.01 -0.59
CA GLY A 6 -5.26 -0.43 0.60
C GLY A 6 -5.34 0.67 1.66
N TYR A 7 -6.15 0.42 2.68
CA TYR A 7 -6.37 1.30 3.83
C TYR A 7 -6.57 0.44 5.08
N THR A 8 -5.96 0.83 6.20
CA THR A 8 -6.15 0.15 7.48
C THR A 8 -6.22 1.13 8.64
N GLU A 9 -7.04 0.77 9.63
CA GLU A 9 -7.13 1.39 10.96
C GLU A 9 -6.76 0.39 12.07
N ASP A 10 -6.27 -0.80 11.72
CA ASP A 10 -5.87 -1.82 12.68
C ASP A 10 -4.47 -1.52 13.25
N ASP A 11 -4.17 -2.05 14.43
CA ASP A 11 -2.84 -1.91 15.04
C ASP A 11 -1.90 -2.98 14.45
N VAL A 12 -1.32 -2.66 13.30
CA VAL A 12 -0.55 -3.58 12.44
C VAL A 12 0.97 -3.46 12.61
N VAL A 13 1.68 -4.51 12.21
CA VAL A 13 3.14 -4.55 12.06
C VAL A 13 3.53 -5.09 10.69
N SER A 14 4.82 -5.05 10.35
CA SER A 14 5.30 -5.40 9.01
C SER A 14 4.90 -6.79 8.52
N THR A 15 4.87 -7.79 9.41
CA THR A 15 4.60 -9.19 9.04
C THR A 15 3.15 -9.42 8.62
N ASP A 16 2.23 -8.55 9.05
CA ASP A 16 0.81 -8.62 8.66
C ASP A 16 0.60 -8.35 7.16
N PHE A 17 1.60 -7.76 6.49
CA PHE A 17 1.57 -7.44 5.07
C PHE A 17 2.31 -8.46 4.18
N ASN A 18 2.86 -9.53 4.74
CA ASN A 18 3.50 -10.57 3.93
C ASN A 18 2.48 -11.22 2.98
N GLY A 19 2.74 -11.17 1.68
CA GLY A 19 1.80 -11.64 0.65
C GLY A 19 0.75 -10.61 0.23
N GLU A 20 0.83 -9.37 0.70
CA GLU A 20 -0.08 -8.31 0.28
C GLU A 20 0.09 -7.99 -1.21
N VAL A 21 -1.04 -7.90 -1.92
CA VAL A 21 -1.09 -7.67 -3.37
C VAL A 21 -1.26 -6.20 -3.72
N CYS A 22 -1.76 -5.40 -2.78
CA CYS A 22 -1.79 -3.96 -2.88
C CYS A 22 -0.36 -3.41 -2.89
N THR A 23 -0.11 -2.43 -3.76
CA THR A 23 1.22 -1.82 -3.93
C THR A 23 1.54 -0.82 -2.82
N SER A 24 0.53 -0.44 -2.04
CA SER A 24 0.62 0.51 -0.95
C SER A 24 -0.62 0.30 -0.06
N VAL A 25 -0.46 0.25 1.25
CA VAL A 25 -1.55 0.20 2.22
C VAL A 25 -1.36 1.34 3.21
N PHE A 26 -2.23 2.34 3.14
CA PHE A 26 -2.15 3.50 4.02
C PHE A 26 -2.57 3.12 5.44
N ASP A 27 -1.69 3.42 6.39
CA ASP A 27 -1.90 3.19 7.82
C ASP A 27 -2.37 4.50 8.46
N ALA A 28 -3.67 4.55 8.78
CA ALA A 28 -4.32 5.74 9.28
C ALA A 28 -3.90 6.10 10.71
N LYS A 29 -3.42 5.12 11.49
CA LYS A 29 -3.04 5.32 12.90
C LYS A 29 -1.55 5.60 13.08
N ALA A 30 -0.69 5.12 12.18
CA ALA A 30 0.74 5.37 12.23
C ALA A 30 1.14 6.73 11.65
N GLY A 31 0.30 7.32 10.78
CA GLY A 31 0.48 8.68 10.28
C GLY A 31 0.26 9.75 11.34
N ILE A 32 0.91 10.90 11.20
CA ILE A 32 0.74 12.06 12.10
C ILE A 32 0.71 13.37 11.31
N ALA A 33 -0.17 14.28 11.72
CA ALA A 33 -0.22 15.65 11.20
C ALA A 33 0.28 16.62 12.28
N LEU A 34 1.21 17.51 11.92
CA LEU A 34 1.65 18.59 12.81
C LEU A 34 0.70 19.80 12.73
N ASN A 35 0.23 20.10 11.52
CA ASN A 35 -0.76 21.13 11.20
C ASN A 35 -1.38 20.83 9.82
N ASP A 36 -2.31 21.67 9.37
CA ASP A 36 -3.07 21.48 8.13
C ASP A 36 -2.21 21.42 6.86
N ASN A 37 -0.94 21.84 6.92
CA ASN A 37 -0.03 21.90 5.79
C ASN A 37 1.22 20.99 5.94
N PHE A 38 1.38 20.31 7.07
CA PHE A 38 2.56 19.49 7.35
C PHE A 38 2.18 18.16 7.97
N VAL A 39 2.28 17.10 7.16
CA VAL A 39 1.86 15.74 7.50
C VAL A 39 2.94 14.72 7.20
N LYS A 40 3.05 13.70 8.06
CA LYS A 40 3.80 12.47 7.81
C LYS A 40 2.81 11.34 7.62
N LEU A 41 2.87 10.69 6.46
CA LEU A 41 2.09 9.50 6.17
C LEU A 41 2.97 8.26 6.33
N VAL A 42 2.36 7.16 6.75
CA VAL A 42 2.98 5.83 6.77
C VAL A 42 2.18 4.93 5.85
N SER A 43 2.87 4.19 4.98
CA SER A 43 2.25 3.21 4.11
C SER A 43 3.12 1.98 4.02
N TRP A 44 2.48 0.82 4.05
CA TRP A 44 3.11 -0.49 3.98
C TRP A 44 3.05 -1.05 2.57
N TYR A 45 4.05 -1.85 2.20
CA TYR A 45 4.01 -2.64 0.98
C TYR A 45 4.88 -3.88 1.13
N ASP A 46 4.38 -5.02 0.67
CA ASP A 46 5.23 -6.16 0.36
C ASP A 46 5.99 -5.83 -0.92
N ASN A 47 7.30 -5.69 -0.79
CA ASN A 47 8.18 -5.29 -1.88
C ASN A 47 8.32 -6.38 -2.96
N GLU A 48 8.04 -7.64 -2.64
CA GLU A 48 8.08 -8.76 -3.59
C GLU A 48 6.70 -9.01 -4.18
N THR A 49 5.69 -9.23 -3.31
CA THR A 49 4.36 -9.68 -3.75
C THR A 49 3.60 -8.57 -4.48
N GLY A 50 3.56 -7.37 -3.89
CA GLY A 50 2.84 -6.23 -4.47
C GLY A 50 3.43 -5.82 -5.81
N TYR A 51 4.76 -5.79 -5.94
CA TYR A 51 5.42 -5.47 -7.20
C TYR A 51 5.19 -6.55 -8.27
N SER A 52 5.36 -7.82 -7.92
CA SER A 52 5.17 -8.94 -8.86
C SER A 52 3.77 -8.97 -9.46
N ASN A 53 2.73 -8.68 -8.67
CA ASN A 53 1.36 -8.57 -9.17
C ASN A 53 1.19 -7.39 -10.15
N LYS A 54 1.82 -6.23 -9.87
CA LYS A 54 1.70 -5.06 -10.76
C LYS A 54 2.41 -5.23 -12.10
N VAL A 55 3.46 -6.04 -12.16
CA VAL A 55 4.08 -6.41 -13.45
C VAL A 55 3.07 -7.14 -14.34
N LEU A 56 2.31 -8.09 -13.78
CA LEU A 56 1.27 -8.82 -14.52
C LEU A 56 0.12 -7.89 -14.95
N ASP A 57 -0.33 -7.01 -14.07
CA ASP A 57 -1.36 -6.01 -14.38
C ASP A 57 -0.91 -5.10 -15.54
N LEU A 58 0.35 -4.66 -15.54
CA LEU A 58 0.92 -3.83 -16.59
C LEU A 58 0.98 -4.58 -17.93
N ILE A 59 1.42 -5.84 -17.93
CA ILE A 59 1.42 -6.67 -19.14
C ILE A 59 -0.01 -6.80 -19.70
N ALA A 60 -0.99 -7.09 -18.84
CA ALA A 60 -2.39 -7.21 -19.24
C ALA A 60 -3.00 -5.88 -19.74
N HIS A 61 -2.47 -4.74 -19.28
CA HIS A 61 -2.86 -3.42 -19.76
C HIS A 61 -2.27 -3.13 -21.14
N ILE A 62 -1.00 -3.49 -21.38
CA ILE A 62 -0.29 -3.24 -22.65
C ILE A 62 -0.74 -4.22 -23.74
N SER A 63 -1.17 -5.44 -23.39
CA SER A 63 -1.58 -6.47 -24.36
C SER A 63 -2.98 -6.27 -24.95
N LYS A 64 -3.70 -5.24 -24.54
CA LYS A 64 -4.98 -4.80 -25.12
C LYS A 64 -4.76 -3.83 -26.26
#